data_AF-A0AA35V3D9-F1
#
_entry.id   AF-A0AA35V3D9-F1
#
_cell.length_a   1.000
_cell.length_b   1.000
_cell.length_c   1.000
_cell.angle_alpha   90.00
_cell.angle_beta   90.00
_cell.angle_gamma   90.00
#
_symmetry.space_group_name_H-M   'P 1'
#
loop_
_entity.id
_entity.type
_entity.pdbx_description
1 polymer ?
#
loop_
_entity_poly.entity_id
_entity_poly.type
_entity_poly.pdbx_seq_one_letter_code
_entity_poly.pdbx_strand_id
1 'polypeptide(L)'
;MFLIQIQSLYQFLLKITDTKPKLTHQESIVCEWLFNLQGNTSDVVVQTKYGQTTERAVMESLYANTKIFGEVLDTWSDLLNHQELERDFGNSPYRLFLKVGVSVFFPVVRSAHIFVIIFNLNKPSIEILDNSAVEGDYEGKYRVILKPLKNLFVRYFKEINHPREIAISKESTKPQRLEMSWRIVKNKVDCGVFAMRHMETYMGQPLSKWKPGLHKESAVQQTTLEKLRQRYAHIMLNSEINILKAKVLDLAEKYQKVEFKVRTDHAYKAMQTIQKRLKEY
;
A
#
# COMPACT_ATOMS: atom_id res chain seq x y z
N MET A 1 27.57 6.96 19.97
CA MET A 1 26.46 5.99 19.85
C MET A 1 25.08 6.67 19.93
N PHE A 2 24.80 7.54 20.91
CA PHE A 2 23.53 8.27 21.02
C PHE A 2 23.20 9.20 19.83
N LEU A 3 24.17 9.94 19.29
CA LEU A 3 23.94 10.85 18.15
C LEU A 3 23.55 10.11 16.86
N ILE A 4 24.17 8.96 16.58
CA ILE A 4 23.87 8.13 15.40
C ILE A 4 22.45 7.55 15.50
N GLN A 5 22.04 7.12 16.70
CA GLN A 5 20.71 6.55 16.94
C GLN A 5 19.61 7.61 16.80
N ILE A 6 19.87 8.85 17.26
CA ILE A 6 18.95 9.98 17.08
C ILE A 6 18.84 10.34 15.59
N GLN A 7 19.97 10.46 14.88
CA GLN A 7 20.00 10.85 13.46
C GLN A 7 19.30 9.82 12.56
N SER A 8 19.44 8.54 12.88
CA SER A 8 18.81 7.42 12.19
C SER A 8 17.29 7.33 12.40
N LEU A 9 16.83 7.49 13.66
CA LEU A 9 15.40 7.65 13.97
C LEU A 9 14.82 8.90 13.29
N TYR A 10 15.60 9.99 13.23
CA TYR A 10 15.20 11.24 12.56
C TYR A 10 15.03 11.03 11.04
N GLN A 11 15.95 10.32 10.40
CA GLN A 11 15.92 10.08 8.95
C GLN A 11 14.76 9.18 8.52
N PHE A 12 14.34 8.25 9.38
CA PHE A 12 13.13 7.45 9.17
C PHE A 12 11.84 8.23 9.51
N LEU A 13 11.80 8.98 10.62
CA LEU A 13 10.67 9.85 10.96
C LEU A 13 10.42 10.94 9.92
N LEU A 14 11.47 11.39 9.22
CA LEU A 14 11.37 12.31 8.08
C LEU A 14 10.65 11.69 6.87
N LYS A 15 10.59 10.35 6.75
CA LYS A 15 9.89 9.66 5.65
C LYS A 15 8.41 9.42 5.94
N ILE A 16 7.98 9.47 7.20
CA ILE A 16 6.55 9.36 7.53
C ILE A 16 5.87 10.66 7.14
N THR A 17 4.80 10.54 6.37
CA THR A 17 3.99 11.70 5.96
C THR A 17 3.42 12.41 7.20
N ASP A 18 3.84 13.65 7.48
CA ASP A 18 3.32 14.43 8.61
C ASP A 18 1.91 14.95 8.32
N THR A 19 0.90 14.61 9.12
CA THR A 19 -0.48 15.04 8.87
C THR A 19 -0.78 16.49 9.26
N LYS A 20 0.11 17.17 9.99
CA LYS A 20 -0.18 18.50 10.56
C LYS A 20 -0.06 19.66 9.56
N PRO A 21 1.00 19.77 8.75
CA PRO A 21 1.17 20.93 7.87
C PRO A 21 0.07 21.04 6.81
N LYS A 22 -0.14 22.25 6.29
CA LYS A 22 -0.87 22.43 5.03
C LYS A 22 -0.08 21.78 3.89
N LEU A 23 -0.76 21.49 2.79
CA LEU A 23 -0.09 21.02 1.57
C LEU A 23 0.93 22.06 1.13
N THR A 24 2.07 21.58 0.68
CA THR A 24 3.06 22.38 -0.03
C THR A 24 2.54 22.74 -1.42
N HIS A 25 3.12 23.79 -2.01
CA HIS A 25 2.76 24.18 -3.37
C HIS A 25 2.95 23.03 -4.38
N GLN A 26 4.05 22.29 -4.27
CA GLN A 26 4.36 21.15 -5.14
C GLN A 26 3.37 19.98 -4.97
N GLU A 27 2.93 19.68 -3.74
CA GLU A 27 1.85 18.71 -3.51
C GLU A 27 0.55 19.15 -4.19
N SER A 28 0.20 20.44 -4.09
CA SER A 28 -0.98 21.00 -4.75
C SER A 28 -0.89 20.94 -6.27
N ILE A 29 0.25 21.30 -6.87
CA ILE A 29 0.44 21.29 -8.34
C ILE A 29 0.15 19.91 -8.94
N VAL A 30 0.78 18.87 -8.37
CA VAL A 30 0.65 17.51 -8.87
C VAL A 30 -0.77 16.99 -8.71
N CYS A 31 -1.43 17.28 -7.58
CA CYS A 31 -2.81 16.88 -7.33
C CYS A 31 -3.79 17.60 -8.27
N GLU A 32 -3.62 18.92 -8.45
CA GLU A 32 -4.45 19.70 -9.38
C GLU A 32 -4.38 19.12 -10.79
N TRP A 33 -3.19 18.73 -11.25
CA TRP A 33 -3.01 18.09 -12.55
C TRP A 33 -3.61 16.67 -12.62
N LEU A 34 -3.46 15.87 -11.56
CA LEU A 34 -4.01 14.51 -11.55
C LEU A 34 -5.54 14.54 -11.71
N PHE A 35 -6.20 15.50 -11.05
CA PHE A 35 -7.66 15.59 -10.95
C PHE A 35 -8.31 16.59 -11.92
N ASN A 36 -7.57 17.12 -12.90
CA ASN A 36 -8.04 18.20 -13.78
C ASN A 36 -9.06 17.81 -14.86
N LEU A 37 -9.40 16.51 -14.99
CA LEU A 37 -10.31 15.96 -16.00
C LEU A 37 -9.83 16.03 -17.47
N GLN A 38 -8.67 16.61 -17.76
CA GLN A 38 -8.21 16.86 -19.14
C GLN A 38 -7.31 15.74 -19.73
N GLY A 39 -6.83 14.80 -18.90
CA GLY A 39 -6.04 13.65 -19.36
C GLY A 39 -6.91 12.46 -19.77
N ASN A 40 -6.37 11.58 -20.62
CA ASN A 40 -7.05 10.32 -20.93
C ASN A 40 -7.09 9.47 -19.65
N THR A 41 -8.25 8.91 -19.34
CA THR A 41 -8.45 8.04 -18.17
C THR A 41 -7.52 6.83 -18.17
N SER A 42 -7.14 6.35 -19.35
CA SER A 42 -6.28 5.18 -19.56
C SER A 42 -4.80 5.55 -19.61
N ASP A 43 -4.43 6.82 -19.46
CA ASP A 43 -3.03 7.23 -19.41
C ASP A 43 -2.35 6.57 -18.20
N VAL A 44 -1.27 5.83 -18.43
CA VAL A 44 -0.42 5.37 -17.32
C VAL A 44 0.30 6.59 -16.72
N VAL A 45 0.01 6.87 -15.45
CA VAL A 45 0.60 8.01 -14.71
C VAL A 45 1.61 7.56 -13.67
N VAL A 46 1.55 6.29 -13.26
CA VAL A 46 2.60 5.64 -12.47
C VAL A 46 3.02 4.37 -13.16
N GLN A 47 4.33 4.22 -13.37
CA GLN A 47 4.94 2.94 -13.71
C GLN A 47 6.17 2.76 -12.81
N THR A 48 6.08 1.82 -11.86
CA THR A 48 7.20 1.54 -10.97
C THR A 48 8.29 0.82 -11.74
N LYS A 49 9.57 1.01 -11.36
CA LYS A 49 10.69 0.23 -11.90
C LYS A 49 10.58 -1.29 -11.62
N TYR A 50 9.59 -1.69 -10.81
CA TYR A 50 9.25 -3.08 -10.50
C TYR A 50 8.08 -3.61 -11.36
N GLY A 51 7.59 -2.83 -12.32
CA GLY A 51 6.58 -3.24 -13.28
C GLY A 51 5.13 -2.98 -12.89
N GLN A 52 4.85 -2.39 -11.72
CA GLN A 52 3.47 -1.95 -11.40
C GLN A 52 3.10 -0.76 -12.26
N THR A 53 1.98 -0.85 -12.97
CA THR A 53 1.38 0.26 -13.71
C THR A 53 0.10 0.73 -13.03
N THR A 54 -0.18 2.02 -13.08
CA THR A 54 -1.45 2.58 -12.61
C THR A 54 -1.90 3.68 -13.55
N GLU A 55 -3.10 3.49 -14.09
CA GLU A 55 -3.76 4.46 -14.98
C GLU A 55 -4.26 5.67 -14.21
N ARG A 56 -4.48 6.77 -14.93
CA ARG A 56 -5.01 8.02 -14.39
C ARG A 56 -6.32 7.79 -13.66
N ALA A 57 -7.28 7.11 -14.30
CA ALA A 57 -8.58 6.82 -13.67
C ALA A 57 -8.44 6.08 -12.35
N VAL A 58 -7.53 5.12 -12.28
CA VAL A 58 -7.27 4.35 -11.07
C VAL A 58 -6.61 5.21 -9.99
N MET A 59 -5.63 6.06 -10.35
CA MET A 59 -5.01 7.01 -9.41
C MET A 59 -5.98 8.07 -8.89
N GLU A 60 -7.03 8.40 -9.64
CA GLU A 60 -8.06 9.33 -9.20
C GLU A 60 -8.96 8.77 -8.08
N SER A 61 -8.85 7.49 -7.76
CA SER A 61 -9.41 6.92 -6.52
C SER A 61 -8.78 7.51 -5.24
N LEU A 62 -7.72 8.32 -5.36
CA LEU A 62 -7.23 9.18 -4.30
C LEU A 62 -8.05 10.47 -4.15
N TYR A 63 -8.97 10.81 -5.06
CA TYR A 63 -9.83 11.98 -4.88
C TYR A 63 -10.70 11.85 -3.62
N ALA A 64 -11.09 12.97 -3.01
CA ALA A 64 -11.87 12.96 -1.77
C ALA A 64 -13.20 12.20 -1.92
N ASN A 65 -13.55 11.43 -0.89
CA ASN A 65 -14.78 10.64 -0.82
C ASN A 65 -14.91 9.56 -1.93
N THR A 66 -13.80 8.96 -2.36
CA THR A 66 -13.78 7.83 -3.31
C THR A 66 -13.15 6.58 -2.70
N LYS A 67 -13.57 5.39 -3.12
CA LYS A 67 -12.95 4.14 -2.65
C LYS A 67 -11.61 3.96 -3.34
N ILE A 68 -10.55 3.72 -2.56
CA ILE A 68 -9.22 3.44 -3.10
C ILE A 68 -9.25 2.11 -3.87
N PHE A 69 -8.70 2.12 -5.08
CA PHE A 69 -8.59 0.92 -5.92
C PHE A 69 -7.36 0.08 -5.55
N GLY A 70 -7.39 -1.21 -5.89
CA GLY A 70 -6.36 -2.18 -5.49
C GLY A 70 -4.98 -1.83 -6.05
N GLU A 71 -4.92 -1.35 -7.29
CA GLU A 71 -3.69 -0.99 -7.99
C GLU A 71 -3.01 0.22 -7.34
N VAL A 72 -3.76 1.12 -6.70
CA VAL A 72 -3.19 2.20 -5.89
C VAL A 72 -2.51 1.64 -4.64
N LEU A 73 -3.09 0.61 -4.00
CA LEU A 73 -2.47 -0.10 -2.88
C LEU A 73 -1.24 -0.90 -3.32
N ASP A 74 -1.25 -1.45 -4.53
CA ASP A 74 -0.12 -2.16 -5.12
C ASP A 74 1.06 -1.23 -5.40
N THR A 75 0.78 -0.05 -5.96
CA THR A 75 1.78 1.01 -6.14
C THR A 75 2.32 1.51 -4.80
N TRP A 76 1.45 1.67 -3.80
CA TRP A 76 1.87 2.01 -2.43
C TRP A 76 2.77 0.94 -1.82
N SER A 77 2.49 -0.34 -2.07
CA SER A 77 3.30 -1.47 -1.59
C SER A 77 4.69 -1.48 -2.22
N ASP A 78 4.79 -1.28 -3.54
CA ASP A 78 6.08 -1.15 -4.25
C ASP A 78 6.91 0.01 -3.69
N LEU A 79 6.27 1.15 -3.42
CA LEU A 79 6.91 2.31 -2.83
C LEU A 79 7.44 2.02 -1.43
N LEU A 80 6.59 1.48 -0.55
CA LEU A 80 6.99 1.17 0.82
C LEU A 80 8.11 0.12 0.84
N ASN A 81 8.03 -0.93 0.01
CA ASN A 81 9.10 -1.91 -0.14
C ASN A 81 10.41 -1.29 -0.61
N HIS A 82 10.35 -0.31 -1.52
CA HIS A 82 11.53 0.43 -1.94
C HIS A 82 12.15 1.23 -0.78
N GLN A 83 11.30 1.91 0.02
CA GLN A 83 11.76 2.67 1.18
C GLN A 83 12.38 1.78 2.27
N GLU A 84 11.95 0.52 2.38
CA GLU A 84 12.51 -0.48 3.33
C GLU A 84 13.96 -0.87 3.00
N LEU A 85 14.43 -0.65 1.75
CA LEU A 85 15.85 -0.80 1.37
C LEU A 85 16.74 0.22 2.09
N GLU A 86 16.16 1.35 2.48
CA GLU A 86 16.84 2.46 3.16
C GLU A 86 16.37 2.60 4.63
N ARG A 87 15.86 1.52 5.23
CA ARG A 87 15.43 1.52 6.62
C ARG A 87 16.62 1.64 7.58
N ASP A 88 16.34 2.02 8.81
CA ASP A 88 17.30 1.87 9.91
C ASP A 88 17.48 0.39 10.24
N PHE A 89 18.53 -0.24 9.73
CA PHE A 89 18.82 -1.66 9.94
C PHE A 89 19.01 -2.03 11.42
N GLY A 90 19.39 -1.09 12.29
CA GLY A 90 19.67 -1.34 13.70
C GLY A 90 18.45 -1.16 14.61
N ASN A 91 17.51 -0.27 14.26
CA ASN A 91 16.37 0.07 15.13
C ASN A 91 14.99 -0.14 14.49
N SER A 92 14.89 -0.37 13.18
CA SER A 92 13.62 -0.61 12.48
C SER A 92 13.45 -2.08 12.09
N PRO A 93 12.30 -2.70 12.36
CA PRO A 93 12.01 -4.02 11.80
C PRO A 93 11.93 -3.94 10.27
N TYR A 94 12.32 -5.01 9.59
CA TYR A 94 12.08 -5.15 8.15
C TYR A 94 10.60 -5.44 7.91
N ARG A 95 9.98 -4.68 7.01
CA ARG A 95 8.61 -4.93 6.54
C ARG A 95 8.61 -5.30 5.06
N LEU A 96 7.74 -6.22 4.70
CA LEU A 96 7.46 -6.60 3.32
C LEU A 96 5.97 -6.39 3.07
N PHE A 97 5.64 -5.56 2.08
CA PHE A 97 4.29 -5.21 1.67
C PHE A 97 3.94 -5.98 0.41
N LEU A 98 2.99 -6.90 0.51
CA LEU A 98 2.50 -7.66 -0.64
C LEU A 98 1.41 -6.86 -1.33
N LYS A 99 1.43 -6.88 -2.67
CA LYS A 99 0.35 -6.35 -3.50
C LYS A 99 -0.95 -7.08 -3.17
N VAL A 100 -2.05 -6.34 -3.13
CA VAL A 100 -3.41 -6.82 -2.89
C VAL A 100 -3.73 -7.96 -3.86
N GLY A 101 -3.29 -7.78 -5.12
CA GLY A 101 -3.47 -8.68 -6.25
C GLY A 101 -2.71 -10.02 -6.23
N VAL A 102 -1.74 -10.22 -5.33
CA VAL A 102 -0.74 -11.28 -5.53
C VAL A 102 -1.18 -12.61 -4.95
N SER A 103 -1.26 -13.60 -5.83
CA SER A 103 -1.17 -15.00 -5.45
C SER A 103 0.30 -15.42 -5.42
N VAL A 104 0.75 -16.05 -4.34
CA VAL A 104 2.14 -16.55 -4.24
C VAL A 104 2.17 -17.99 -4.75
N PHE A 105 2.88 -18.23 -5.86
CA PHE A 105 3.00 -19.54 -6.50
C PHE A 105 4.31 -20.23 -6.10
N PHE A 106 4.21 -21.49 -5.70
CA PHE A 106 5.34 -22.35 -5.38
C PHE A 106 5.30 -23.58 -6.30
N PRO A 107 6.12 -23.66 -7.36
CA PRO A 107 6.27 -24.89 -8.12
C PRO A 107 6.98 -25.93 -7.25
N VAL A 108 6.43 -27.14 -7.22
CA VAL A 108 6.90 -28.26 -6.40
C VAL A 108 7.20 -29.44 -7.31
N VAL A 109 8.45 -29.92 -7.27
CA VAL A 109 8.87 -31.13 -7.97
C VAL A 109 9.00 -32.27 -6.96
N ARG A 110 8.28 -33.37 -7.16
CA ARG A 110 8.34 -34.54 -6.28
C ARG A 110 8.07 -35.83 -7.05
N SER A 111 8.89 -36.86 -6.83
CA SER A 111 8.74 -38.18 -7.45
C SER A 111 8.58 -38.11 -8.98
N ALA A 112 9.41 -37.28 -9.64
CA ALA A 112 9.35 -36.97 -11.07
C ALA A 112 8.05 -36.31 -11.57
N HIS A 113 7.22 -35.80 -10.66
CA HIS A 113 6.00 -35.05 -10.95
C HIS A 113 6.11 -33.59 -10.52
N ILE A 114 5.50 -32.66 -11.25
CA ILE A 114 5.49 -31.22 -10.92
C ILE A 114 4.05 -30.78 -10.68
N PHE A 115 3.81 -30.10 -9.56
CA PHE A 115 2.55 -29.44 -9.25
C PHE A 115 2.81 -28.07 -8.62
N VAL A 116 1.80 -27.21 -8.54
CA VAL A 116 1.97 -25.84 -8.04
C VAL A 116 1.07 -25.61 -6.83
N ILE A 117 1.63 -25.04 -5.76
CA ILE A 117 0.88 -24.58 -4.59
C ILE A 117 0.69 -23.07 -4.71
N ILE A 118 -0.54 -22.59 -4.49
CA ILE A 118 -0.90 -21.18 -4.62
C ILE A 118 -1.43 -20.67 -3.28
N PHE A 119 -0.89 -19.57 -2.78
CA PHE A 119 -1.48 -18.78 -1.70
C PHE A 119 -2.18 -17.59 -2.33
N ASN A 120 -3.49 -17.69 -2.51
CA ASN A 120 -4.29 -16.62 -3.08
C ASN A 120 -4.63 -15.61 -1.98
N LEU A 121 -4.09 -14.39 -2.10
CA LEU A 121 -4.32 -13.32 -1.12
C LEU A 121 -5.48 -12.39 -1.52
N ASN A 122 -5.91 -12.42 -2.79
CA ASN A 122 -7.11 -11.73 -3.29
C ASN A 122 -8.40 -12.40 -2.81
N LYS A 123 -8.42 -13.74 -2.84
CA LYS A 123 -9.48 -14.59 -2.29
C LYS A 123 -8.79 -15.55 -1.32
N PRO A 124 -8.79 -15.29 0.00
CA PRO A 124 -7.98 -16.03 0.97
C PRO A 124 -8.15 -17.56 0.88
N SER A 125 -7.23 -18.23 0.17
CA SER A 125 -7.24 -19.68 -0.05
C SER A 125 -5.81 -20.19 -0.24
N ILE A 126 -5.63 -21.48 0.02
CA ILE A 126 -4.45 -22.24 -0.38
C ILE A 126 -4.94 -23.29 -1.38
N GLU A 127 -4.48 -23.18 -2.62
CA GLU A 127 -4.91 -24.02 -3.74
C GLU A 127 -3.73 -24.87 -4.23
N ILE A 128 -4.04 -26.04 -4.77
CA ILE A 128 -3.05 -26.95 -5.36
C ILE A 128 -3.47 -27.19 -6.80
N LEU A 129 -2.62 -26.82 -7.76
CA LEU A 129 -2.78 -27.16 -9.16
C LEU A 129 -1.93 -28.40 -9.46
N ASP A 130 -2.58 -29.55 -9.53
CA ASP A 130 -1.98 -30.84 -9.85
C ASP A 130 -2.81 -31.52 -10.96
N ASN A 131 -2.14 -31.95 -12.04
CA ASN A 131 -2.76 -32.60 -13.19
C ASN A 131 -2.90 -34.13 -13.07
N SER A 132 -2.50 -34.72 -11.95
CA SER A 132 -2.60 -36.17 -11.68
C SER A 132 -4.02 -36.57 -11.24
N ALA A 133 -4.66 -37.48 -11.99
CA ALA A 133 -5.99 -38.04 -11.67
C ALA A 133 -5.98 -39.23 -10.67
N VAL A 134 -4.79 -39.66 -10.23
CA VAL A 134 -4.65 -40.76 -9.27
C VAL A 134 -5.16 -40.32 -7.90
N GLU A 135 -6.20 -40.98 -7.38
CA GLU A 135 -6.64 -40.83 -5.99
C GLU A 135 -5.51 -41.33 -5.08
N GLY A 136 -4.83 -40.40 -4.42
CA GLY A 136 -3.65 -40.68 -3.62
C GLY A 136 -3.67 -39.92 -2.31
N ASP A 137 -2.94 -40.47 -1.35
CA ASP A 137 -2.74 -39.95 0.00
C ASP A 137 -2.41 -38.44 0.02
N TYR A 138 -3.44 -37.62 0.25
CA TYR A 138 -3.32 -36.16 0.35
C TYR A 138 -2.29 -35.75 1.41
N GLU A 139 -2.24 -36.49 2.52
CA GLU A 139 -1.31 -36.24 3.62
C GLU A 139 0.12 -36.42 3.13
N GLY A 140 0.40 -37.59 2.56
CA GLY A 140 1.71 -37.95 2.02
C GLY A 140 2.14 -37.05 0.87
N LYS A 141 1.25 -36.69 -0.05
CA LYS A 141 1.58 -35.96 -1.29
C LYS A 141 1.69 -34.45 -1.11
N TYR A 142 0.72 -33.82 -0.45
CA TYR A 142 0.60 -32.35 -0.39
C TYR A 142 0.90 -31.79 0.99
N ARG A 143 0.35 -32.38 2.07
CA ARG A 143 0.49 -31.81 3.43
C ARG A 143 1.93 -31.82 3.92
N VAL A 144 2.69 -32.85 3.55
CA VAL A 144 4.14 -32.96 3.80
C VAL A 144 4.91 -31.74 3.26
N ILE A 145 4.42 -31.06 2.23
CA ILE A 145 5.08 -29.88 1.63
C ILE A 145 4.44 -28.58 2.11
N LEU A 146 3.11 -28.53 2.27
CA LEU A 146 2.40 -27.37 2.82
C LEU A 146 2.86 -27.01 4.24
N LYS A 147 3.11 -28.02 5.07
CA LYS A 147 3.58 -27.83 6.46
C LYS A 147 4.97 -27.15 6.51
N PRO A 148 6.01 -27.63 5.80
CA PRO A 148 7.29 -26.92 5.73
C PRO A 148 7.21 -25.58 5.01
N LEU A 149 6.29 -25.36 4.06
CA LEU A 149 6.11 -24.04 3.43
C LEU A 149 5.53 -23.00 4.39
N LYS A 150 4.53 -23.38 5.20
CA LYS A 150 4.06 -22.58 6.34
C LYS A 150 5.19 -22.34 7.34
N ASN A 151 5.99 -23.38 7.60
CA ASN A 151 7.18 -23.25 8.44
C ASN A 151 8.28 -22.40 7.78
N LEU A 152 8.30 -22.23 6.46
CA LEU A 152 9.24 -21.38 5.72
C LEU A 152 8.91 -19.90 5.97
N PHE A 153 7.63 -19.52 6.02
CA PHE A 153 7.21 -18.18 6.49
C PHE A 153 7.59 -17.94 7.96
N VAL A 154 7.48 -18.97 8.80
CA VAL A 154 7.95 -18.93 10.20
C VAL A 154 9.49 -18.88 10.28
N ARG A 155 10.22 -19.58 9.40
CA ARG A 155 11.68 -19.56 9.29
C ARG A 155 12.21 -18.25 8.73
N TYR A 156 11.51 -17.65 7.78
CA TYR A 156 11.80 -16.31 7.29
C TYR A 156 11.71 -15.30 8.45
N PHE A 157 10.71 -15.44 9.33
CA PHE A 157 10.69 -14.70 10.58
C PHE A 157 11.86 -15.06 11.50
N LYS A 158 12.30 -16.32 11.54
CA LYS A 158 13.51 -16.71 12.28
C LYS A 158 14.79 -16.06 11.74
N GLU A 159 14.97 -16.04 10.42
CA GLU A 159 16.18 -15.59 9.69
C GLU A 159 16.42 -14.09 9.86
N ILE A 160 15.36 -13.29 9.86
CA ILE A 160 15.46 -11.87 10.19
C ILE A 160 15.58 -11.62 11.71
N ASN A 161 15.85 -12.68 12.49
CA ASN A 161 15.82 -12.72 13.96
C ASN A 161 14.57 -12.05 14.52
N HIS A 162 13.42 -12.29 13.88
CA HIS A 162 12.18 -11.68 14.26
C HIS A 162 11.78 -12.22 15.63
N PRO A 163 11.71 -11.37 16.68
CA PRO A 163 11.49 -11.81 18.06
C PRO A 163 10.12 -12.45 18.30
N ARG A 164 9.25 -12.49 17.27
CA ARG A 164 7.94 -13.14 17.29
C ARG A 164 7.90 -14.53 16.64
N GLU A 165 9.02 -15.06 16.14
CA GLU A 165 9.07 -16.41 15.54
C GLU A 165 8.46 -17.48 16.48
N ILE A 166 9.01 -17.61 17.70
CA ILE A 166 8.54 -18.56 18.73
C ILE A 166 7.07 -18.33 19.13
N ALA A 167 6.57 -17.10 19.02
CA ALA A 167 5.20 -16.76 19.40
C ALA A 167 4.20 -17.03 18.26
N ILE A 168 4.59 -16.80 17.00
CA ILE A 168 3.76 -17.00 15.80
C ILE A 168 3.70 -18.49 15.43
N SER A 169 4.71 -19.27 15.78
CA SER A 169 4.73 -20.73 15.59
C SER A 169 3.81 -21.50 16.56
N LYS A 170 3.28 -20.84 17.61
CA LYS A 170 2.39 -21.47 18.61
C LYS A 170 0.96 -21.56 18.11
N GLU A 171 0.37 -22.73 18.26
CA GLU A 171 -1.02 -23.04 17.88
C GLU A 171 -2.06 -22.21 18.67
N SER A 172 -1.69 -21.69 19.84
CA SER A 172 -2.51 -20.84 20.72
C SER A 172 -2.53 -19.36 20.35
N THR A 173 -1.66 -18.90 19.45
CA THR A 173 -1.61 -17.51 19.00
C THR A 173 -2.72 -17.25 17.98
N LYS A 174 -3.92 -16.94 18.50
CA LYS A 174 -5.10 -16.61 17.68
C LYS A 174 -5.05 -15.15 17.21
N PRO A 175 -5.46 -14.84 15.97
CA PRO A 175 -5.59 -13.46 15.50
C PRO A 175 -6.51 -12.66 16.44
N GLN A 176 -6.07 -11.46 16.85
CA GLN A 176 -6.85 -10.53 17.68
C GLN A 176 -7.01 -9.21 16.93
N ARG A 177 -8.23 -8.65 16.94
CA ARG A 177 -8.50 -7.33 16.36
C ARG A 177 -7.99 -6.25 17.31
N LEU A 178 -7.21 -5.30 16.80
CA LEU A 178 -6.79 -4.13 17.56
C LEU A 178 -7.93 -3.12 17.71
N GLU A 179 -8.07 -2.57 18.91
CA GLU A 179 -9.15 -1.63 19.28
C GLU A 179 -8.66 -0.16 19.21
N MET A 180 -8.36 0.33 18.01
CA MET A 180 -7.86 1.69 17.82
C MET A 180 -8.91 2.77 18.14
N SER A 181 -8.47 3.91 18.67
CA SER A 181 -9.35 5.03 19.04
C SER A 181 -9.86 5.84 17.83
N TRP A 182 -9.20 5.76 16.68
CA TRP A 182 -9.55 6.45 15.43
C TRP A 182 -10.42 5.61 14.47
N ARG A 183 -11.03 4.53 14.96
CA ARG A 183 -11.95 3.72 14.15
C ARG A 183 -13.17 4.53 13.71
N ILE A 184 -13.77 4.06 12.63
CA ILE A 184 -14.91 4.68 11.95
C ILE A 184 -16.14 3.79 12.07
N VAL A 185 -17.31 4.40 12.22
CA VAL A 185 -18.62 3.73 12.26
C VAL A 185 -19.44 4.11 11.03
N LYS A 186 -19.41 5.38 10.60
CA LYS A 186 -20.23 5.90 9.49
C LYS A 186 -19.44 5.97 8.18
N ASN A 187 -18.17 6.36 8.26
CA ASN A 187 -17.30 6.43 7.08
C ASN A 187 -16.95 5.01 6.59
N LYS A 188 -17.40 4.64 5.39
CA LYS A 188 -17.07 3.35 4.76
C LYS A 188 -16.14 3.48 3.55
N VAL A 189 -15.80 4.71 3.15
CA VAL A 189 -15.14 5.00 1.89
C VAL A 189 -13.62 5.14 2.06
N ASP A 190 -13.18 5.64 3.20
CA ASP A 190 -11.74 5.90 3.46
C ASP A 190 -10.97 4.68 3.98
N CYS A 191 -11.55 3.48 4.00
CA CYS A 191 -10.89 2.27 4.51
C CYS A 191 -9.51 2.01 3.85
N GLY A 192 -9.38 2.28 2.55
CA GLY A 192 -8.10 2.20 1.84
C GLY A 192 -7.07 3.22 2.32
N VAL A 193 -7.46 4.45 2.63
CA VAL A 193 -6.55 5.48 3.17
C VAL A 193 -6.07 5.11 4.57
N PHE A 194 -6.96 4.55 5.40
CA PHE A 194 -6.57 3.98 6.69
C PHE A 194 -5.56 2.84 6.51
N ALA A 195 -5.80 1.93 5.56
CA ALA A 195 -4.87 0.83 5.26
C ALA A 195 -3.49 1.36 4.85
N MET A 196 -3.44 2.29 3.89
CA MET A 196 -2.19 2.94 3.46
C MET A 196 -1.45 3.59 4.64
N ARG A 197 -2.17 4.34 5.49
CA ARG A 197 -1.58 4.98 6.67
C ARG A 197 -1.11 3.98 7.72
N HIS A 198 -1.81 2.85 7.88
CA HIS A 198 -1.39 1.80 8.79
C HIS A 198 -0.15 1.09 8.29
N MET A 199 -0.08 0.78 6.99
CA MET A 199 1.11 0.22 6.34
C MET A 199 2.32 1.14 6.50
N GLU A 200 2.13 2.45 6.34
CA GLU A 200 3.20 3.43 6.49
C GLU A 200 3.72 3.51 7.94
N THR A 201 2.81 3.62 8.93
CA THR A 201 3.16 4.05 10.30
C THR A 201 3.26 2.93 11.34
N TYR A 202 2.74 1.75 11.06
CA TYR A 202 2.78 0.63 12.02
C TYR A 202 4.08 -0.17 11.90
N MET A 203 4.80 -0.32 13.01
CA MET A 203 6.07 -1.05 13.14
C MET A 203 5.98 -2.18 14.18
N GLY A 204 4.76 -2.63 14.49
CA GLY A 204 4.57 -3.66 15.51
C GLY A 204 4.62 -3.14 16.96
N GLN A 205 4.77 -1.82 17.18
CA GLN A 205 4.73 -1.22 18.51
C GLN A 205 3.37 -1.44 19.23
N PRO A 206 3.33 -1.38 20.57
CA PRO A 206 2.08 -1.39 21.32
C PRO A 206 1.13 -0.25 20.89
N LEU A 207 -0.18 -0.47 20.98
CA LEU A 207 -1.20 0.50 20.56
C LEU A 207 -1.02 1.88 21.23
N SER A 208 -0.64 1.91 22.52
CA SER A 208 -0.37 3.16 23.26
C SER A 208 0.80 3.99 22.70
N LYS A 209 1.71 3.35 21.98
CA LYS A 209 2.88 4.00 21.35
C LYS A 209 2.65 4.27 19.85
N TRP A 210 1.62 3.70 19.24
CA TRP A 210 1.32 3.93 17.83
C TRP A 210 0.60 5.27 17.64
N LYS A 211 1.31 6.22 17.03
CA LYS A 211 0.81 7.57 16.75
C LYS A 211 0.69 7.78 15.24
N PRO A 212 -0.39 7.30 14.59
CA PRO A 212 -0.55 7.47 13.14
C PRO A 212 -0.96 8.90 12.75
N GLY A 213 -1.19 9.81 13.69
CA GLY A 213 -1.68 11.17 13.39
C GLY A 213 -3.13 11.19 12.89
N LEU A 214 -3.93 10.18 13.26
CA LEU A 214 -5.35 10.07 12.94
C LEU A 214 -6.20 10.47 14.14
N HIS A 215 -7.25 11.26 13.88
CA HIS A 215 -8.21 11.73 14.88
C HIS A 215 -9.34 10.72 15.08
N LYS A 216 -10.17 10.89 16.11
CA LYS A 216 -11.47 10.19 16.22
C LYS A 216 -12.40 10.63 15.07
N GLU A 217 -13.36 9.79 14.71
CA GLU A 217 -14.35 10.09 13.65
C GLU A 217 -14.98 11.48 13.86
N SER A 218 -14.63 12.42 12.98
CA SER A 218 -14.94 13.85 13.08
C SER A 218 -14.57 14.57 11.77
N ALA A 219 -15.01 15.82 11.60
CA ALA A 219 -14.62 16.66 10.46
C ALA A 219 -13.09 16.86 10.36
N VAL A 220 -12.39 16.89 11.51
CA VAL A 220 -10.93 16.98 11.56
C VAL A 220 -10.29 15.71 11.00
N GLN A 221 -10.84 14.53 11.32
CA GLN A 221 -10.39 13.27 10.73
C GLN A 221 -10.60 13.28 9.22
N GLN A 222 -11.77 13.73 8.73
CA GLN A 222 -12.04 13.81 7.30
C GLN A 222 -11.04 14.71 6.57
N THR A 223 -10.79 15.92 7.09
CA THR A 223 -9.78 16.83 6.55
C THR A 223 -8.37 16.21 6.58
N THR A 224 -8.06 15.42 7.61
CA THR A 224 -6.78 14.69 7.71
C THR A 224 -6.66 13.63 6.62
N LEU A 225 -7.71 12.87 6.36
CA LEU A 225 -7.75 11.82 5.35
C LEU A 225 -7.67 12.40 3.92
N GLU A 226 -8.33 13.52 3.67
CA GLU A 226 -8.25 14.25 2.38
C GLU A 226 -6.84 14.75 2.09
N LYS A 227 -6.14 15.29 3.11
CA LYS A 227 -4.72 15.66 2.97
C LYS A 227 -3.83 14.44 2.72
N LEU A 228 -4.06 13.34 3.44
CA LEU A 228 -3.27 12.12 3.25
C LEU A 228 -3.41 11.58 1.82
N ARG A 229 -4.63 11.60 1.27
CA ARG A 229 -4.89 11.23 -0.12
C ARG A 229 -4.04 12.02 -1.12
N GLN A 230 -4.04 13.35 -0.99
CA GLN A 230 -3.26 14.24 -1.86
C GLN A 230 -1.76 14.01 -1.69
N ARG A 231 -1.30 13.83 -0.46
CA ARG A 231 0.11 13.57 -0.17
C ARG A 231 0.56 12.23 -0.74
N TYR A 232 -0.23 11.17 -0.60
CA TYR A 232 0.09 9.88 -1.18
C TYR A 232 0.08 9.92 -2.71
N ALA A 233 -0.86 10.64 -3.33
CA ALA A 233 -0.84 10.88 -4.78
C ALA A 233 0.45 11.57 -5.21
N HIS A 234 0.83 12.66 -4.55
CA HIS A 234 2.08 13.37 -4.80
C HIS A 234 3.30 12.46 -4.63
N ILE A 235 3.38 11.73 -3.51
CA ILE A 235 4.50 10.84 -3.20
C ILE A 235 4.65 9.75 -4.27
N MET A 236 3.57 9.07 -4.69
CA MET A 236 3.64 8.02 -5.70
C MET A 236 4.03 8.58 -7.08
N LEU A 237 3.47 9.73 -7.48
CA LEU A 237 3.76 10.38 -8.76
C LEU A 237 5.19 10.94 -8.81
N ASN A 238 5.70 11.46 -7.70
CA ASN A 238 7.01 12.10 -7.58
C ASN A 238 8.12 11.14 -7.11
N SER A 239 7.82 9.85 -6.92
CA SER A 239 8.79 8.88 -6.42
C SER A 239 9.89 8.58 -7.45
N GLU A 240 11.11 8.36 -6.99
CA GLU A 240 12.24 7.91 -7.82
C GLU A 240 12.00 6.54 -8.47
N ILE A 241 11.10 5.72 -7.92
CA ILE A 241 10.74 4.46 -8.55
C ILE A 241 9.72 4.62 -9.66
N ASN A 242 9.03 5.76 -9.77
CA ASN A 242 8.13 6.03 -10.88
C ASN A 242 8.94 6.46 -12.11
N ILE A 243 9.09 5.57 -13.08
CA ILE A 243 9.89 5.87 -14.29
C ILE A 243 9.25 6.99 -15.13
N LEU A 244 7.97 7.29 -14.91
CA LEU A 244 7.24 8.38 -15.56
C LEU A 244 7.34 9.71 -14.81
N LYS A 245 8.05 9.77 -13.66
CA LYS A 245 8.16 10.96 -12.80
C LYS A 245 8.43 12.23 -13.59
N ALA A 246 9.47 12.25 -14.43
CA ALA A 246 9.84 13.44 -15.20
C ALA A 246 8.73 13.93 -16.13
N LYS A 247 8.06 13.00 -16.83
CA LYS A 247 6.91 13.30 -17.70
C LYS A 247 5.74 13.85 -16.91
N VAL A 248 5.41 13.23 -15.77
CA VAL A 248 4.31 13.64 -14.89
C VAL A 248 4.53 15.06 -14.37
N LEU A 249 5.74 15.35 -13.86
CA LEU A 249 6.06 16.68 -13.33
C LEU A 249 6.02 17.76 -14.42
N ASP A 250 6.55 17.48 -15.62
CA ASP A 250 6.45 18.40 -16.76
C ASP A 250 4.99 18.70 -17.14
N LEU A 251 4.14 17.68 -17.17
CA LEU A 251 2.71 17.85 -17.45
C LEU A 251 1.99 18.64 -16.35
N ALA A 252 2.35 18.42 -15.09
CA ALA A 252 1.78 19.15 -13.96
C ALA A 252 2.17 20.63 -13.97
N GLU A 253 3.43 20.94 -14.27
CA GLU A 253 3.93 22.31 -14.43
C GLU A 253 3.32 23.01 -15.65
N LYS A 254 3.12 22.29 -16.77
CA LYS A 254 2.38 22.81 -17.93
C LYS A 254 0.95 23.15 -17.56
N TYR A 255 0.28 22.32 -16.76
CA TYR A 255 -1.08 22.59 -16.31
C TYR A 255 -1.18 23.84 -15.44
N GLN A 256 -0.16 24.18 -14.64
CA GLN A 256 -0.17 25.42 -13.85
C GLN A 256 -0.22 26.69 -14.70
N LYS A 257 0.23 26.63 -15.95
CA LYS A 257 0.18 27.74 -16.91
C LYS A 257 -1.21 27.95 -17.52
N VAL A 258 -2.14 27.00 -17.32
CA VAL A 258 -3.56 27.16 -17.70
C VAL A 258 -4.18 28.26 -16.84
N GLU A 259 -5.03 29.08 -17.46
CA GLU A 259 -5.71 30.19 -16.79
C GLU A 259 -6.38 29.74 -15.49
N PHE A 260 -6.19 30.53 -14.43
CA PHE A 260 -6.70 30.23 -13.09
C PHE A 260 -8.21 29.98 -13.09
N LYS A 261 -8.97 30.72 -13.90
CA LYS A 261 -10.42 30.57 -14.04
C LYS A 261 -10.79 29.18 -14.59
N VAL A 262 -10.05 28.70 -15.59
CA VAL A 262 -10.24 27.38 -16.19
C VAL A 262 -9.88 26.28 -15.17
N ARG A 263 -8.75 26.42 -14.46
CA ARG A 263 -8.37 25.46 -13.41
C ARG A 263 -9.40 25.39 -12.28
N THR A 264 -10.01 26.51 -11.92
CA THR A 264 -11.09 26.59 -10.92
C THR A 264 -12.36 25.87 -11.40
N ASP A 265 -12.73 26.05 -12.68
CA ASP A 265 -13.86 25.33 -13.29
C ASP A 265 -13.62 23.81 -13.33
N HIS A 266 -12.40 23.38 -13.69
CA HIS A 266 -12.02 21.97 -13.62
C HIS A 266 -12.16 21.40 -12.21
N ALA A 267 -11.63 22.11 -11.19
CA ALA A 267 -11.72 21.68 -9.80
C ALA A 267 -13.17 21.57 -9.31
N TYR A 268 -14.04 22.50 -9.70
CA TYR A 268 -15.46 22.45 -9.38
C TYR A 268 -16.15 21.21 -9.98
N LYS A 269 -15.86 20.91 -11.26
CA LYS A 269 -16.43 19.75 -11.97
C LYS A 269 -15.83 18.41 -11.55
N ALA A 270 -14.58 18.41 -11.05
CA ALA A 270 -13.83 17.21 -10.69
C ALA A 270 -14.58 16.35 -9.68
N MET A 271 -15.19 16.97 -8.66
CA MET A 271 -15.88 16.23 -7.59
C MET A 271 -17.01 15.34 -8.13
N GLN A 272 -17.87 15.87 -8.98
CA GLN A 272 -19.01 15.11 -9.52
C GLN A 272 -18.55 14.11 -10.58
N THR A 273 -17.62 14.53 -11.44
CA THR A 273 -17.19 13.73 -12.60
C THR A 273 -16.36 12.52 -12.18
N ILE A 274 -15.36 12.72 -11.29
CA ILE A 274 -14.50 11.63 -10.80
C ILE A 274 -15.33 10.59 -10.04
N GLN A 275 -16.18 11.04 -9.11
CA GLN A 275 -17.02 10.13 -8.33
C GLN A 275 -18.01 9.34 -9.19
N LYS A 276 -18.53 9.95 -10.27
CA LYS A 276 -19.40 9.25 -11.22
C LYS A 276 -18.64 8.16 -11.96
N ARG A 277 -17.53 8.50 -12.62
CA ARG A 277 -16.79 7.50 -13.42
C ARG A 277 -16.21 6.36 -12.57
N LEU A 278 -15.78 6.63 -11.34
CA LEU A 278 -15.25 5.60 -10.45
C LEU A 278 -16.31 4.63 -9.89
N LYS A 279 -17.60 4.97 -10.01
CA LYS A 279 -18.69 4.01 -9.74
C LYS A 279 -18.97 3.09 -10.92
N GLU A 280 -18.56 3.51 -12.11
CA GLU A 280 -18.77 2.83 -13.39
C GLU A 280 -17.54 2.00 -13.81
N TYR A 281 -16.40 2.21 -13.13
CA TYR A 281 -15.13 1.49 -13.27
C TYR A 281 -15.14 0.21 -12.41
#